data_AF-A0A7Y0FM52-F1
#
_entry.id   AF-A0A7Y0FM52-F1
#
_cell.length_a   1.000
_cell.length_b   1.000
_cell.length_c   1.000
_cell.angle_alpha   90.00
_cell.angle_beta   90.00
_cell.angle_gamma   90.00
#
_symmetry.space_group_name_H-M   'P 1'
#
loop_
_entity.id
_entity.type
_entity.pdbx_description
1 polymer ?
#
loop_
_entity_poly.entity_id
_entity_poly.type
_entity_poly.pdbx_seq_one_letter_code
_entity_poly.pdbx_strand_id
1 'polypeptide(L)'
;MKHAVLPLLLVLGFRAQAQLAPLVRLAGIGTSMAVGSAANNRRQKETLFVVPATFGTHAIPQKRTPTGKLPKPDKGGTEIQALEQLLAGRYAALQADSTVILLSVAQEKEFSQLRTSLEAFNPFWNTGPYSAEMNCYRQHDDVRRRLARQATTR
;
A
#
# COMPACT_ATOMS: atom_id res chain seq x y z
N MET A 1 25.43 -43.54 23.00
CA MET A 1 26.20 -42.28 23.14
C MET A 1 25.52 -41.27 22.20
N LYS A 2 24.41 -40.59 22.53
CA LYS A 2 24.13 -39.51 23.51
C LYS A 2 25.06 -38.29 23.40
N HIS A 3 24.79 -37.42 22.43
CA HIS A 3 25.10 -35.97 22.42
C HIS A 3 23.83 -35.27 21.86
N ALA A 4 22.91 -34.69 22.65
CA ALA A 4 22.96 -33.40 23.37
C ALA A 4 23.25 -32.23 22.40
N VAL A 5 22.23 -31.70 21.69
CA VAL A 5 21.38 -30.51 22.02
C VAL A 5 22.15 -29.18 22.05
N LEU A 6 21.87 -28.30 21.08
CA LEU A 6 21.71 -26.86 21.32
C LEU A 6 20.98 -26.17 20.13
N PRO A 7 19.70 -25.79 20.25
CA PRO A 7 19.06 -24.87 19.32
C PRO A 7 19.18 -23.42 19.83
N LEU A 8 19.86 -22.58 19.04
CA LEU A 8 19.97 -21.15 19.27
C LEU A 8 18.66 -20.46 18.83
N LEU A 9 17.79 -20.17 19.80
CA LEU A 9 16.57 -19.37 19.68
C LEU A 9 16.94 -17.88 19.60
N LEU A 10 16.89 -17.28 18.40
CA LEU A 10 16.98 -15.84 18.23
C LEU A 10 15.56 -15.24 18.20
N VAL A 11 15.05 -14.87 19.38
CA VAL A 11 13.81 -14.12 19.55
C VAL A 11 14.14 -12.63 19.38
N LEU A 12 13.83 -12.05 18.21
CA LEU A 12 13.88 -10.61 18.00
C LEU A 12 12.54 -9.99 18.39
N GLY A 13 12.59 -9.18 19.44
CA GLY A 13 11.46 -8.62 20.16
C GLY A 13 10.60 -7.64 19.36
N PHE A 14 9.30 -7.84 19.48
CA PHE A 14 8.26 -6.85 19.22
C PHE A 14 8.45 -5.64 20.13
N ARG A 15 8.62 -4.44 19.56
CA ARG A 15 8.39 -3.19 20.30
C ARG A 15 6.96 -2.73 20.04
N ALA A 16 6.09 -2.99 21.01
CA ALA A 16 4.84 -2.27 21.19
C ALA A 16 5.16 -0.86 21.70
N GLN A 17 4.70 0.18 21.02
CA GLN A 17 4.75 1.55 21.54
C GLN A 17 3.31 2.06 21.65
N ALA A 18 2.77 1.93 22.85
CA ALA A 18 1.55 2.61 23.27
C ALA A 18 1.93 4.00 23.78
N GLN A 19 1.36 5.05 23.20
CA GLN A 19 1.36 6.39 23.80
C GLN A 19 -0.04 6.98 23.69
N LEU A 20 -0.59 7.31 24.86
CA LEU A 20 -1.89 7.91 25.12
C LEU A 20 -1.77 9.44 25.22
N ALA A 21 -2.68 10.14 24.53
CA ALA A 21 -3.33 11.44 24.89
C ALA A 21 -2.44 12.73 24.91
N PRO A 22 -2.97 13.97 24.67
CA PRO A 22 -4.26 14.46 25.16
C PRO A 22 -5.20 15.21 24.18
N LEU A 23 -6.45 15.20 24.65
CA LEU A 23 -7.63 16.00 24.33
C LEU A 23 -7.33 17.50 24.22
N VAL A 24 -7.69 18.12 23.09
CA VAL A 24 -8.01 19.56 23.05
C VAL A 24 -9.39 19.72 22.45
N ARG A 25 -10.35 20.08 23.32
CA ARG A 25 -11.65 20.63 22.95
C ARG A 25 -11.43 22.07 22.47
N LEU A 26 -11.91 22.40 21.28
CA LEU A 26 -12.37 23.75 21.01
C LEU A 26 -13.68 23.67 20.22
N ALA A 27 -14.74 24.10 20.89
CA ALA A 27 -16.06 24.29 20.31
C ALA A 27 -16.07 25.59 19.51
N GLY A 28 -16.57 25.52 18.27
CA GLY A 28 -16.97 26.67 17.47
C GLY A 28 -18.32 26.35 16.85
N ILE A 29 -19.37 26.97 17.40
CA ILE A 29 -20.75 26.89 16.94
C ILE A 29 -20.88 27.72 15.64
N GLY A 30 -21.52 27.17 14.61
CA GLY A 30 -21.87 27.90 13.40
C GLY A 30 -22.66 27.01 12.44
N THR A 31 -23.98 27.20 12.43
CA THR A 31 -25.01 26.46 11.69
C THR A 31 -24.81 26.45 10.17
N SER A 32 -25.05 25.31 9.54
CA SER A 32 -25.64 25.23 8.20
C SER A 32 -26.43 23.94 8.07
N MET A 33 -27.76 24.09 7.99
CA MET A 33 -28.66 23.04 7.54
C MET A 33 -28.37 22.76 6.06
N ALA A 34 -28.01 21.52 5.73
CA ALA A 34 -28.09 21.02 4.37
C ALA A 34 -28.65 19.60 4.39
N VAL A 35 -29.80 19.51 3.74
CA VAL A 35 -30.68 18.36 3.53
C VAL A 35 -29.95 17.25 2.78
N GLY A 36 -30.18 16.00 3.20
CA GLY A 36 -30.09 14.81 2.34
C GLY A 36 -28.69 14.32 1.96
N SER A 37 -28.07 13.50 2.82
CA SER A 37 -27.06 12.51 2.39
C SER A 37 -26.87 11.39 3.41
N ALA A 38 -27.97 10.75 3.81
CA ALA A 38 -27.95 9.53 4.63
C ALA A 38 -27.78 8.24 3.79
N ALA A 39 -27.38 8.33 2.53
CA ALA A 39 -27.17 7.18 1.63
C ALA A 39 -25.68 6.84 1.35
N ASN A 40 -24.73 7.71 1.71
CA ASN A 40 -23.35 7.59 1.23
C ASN A 40 -22.33 7.04 2.25
N ASN A 41 -22.80 6.58 3.40
CA ASN A 41 -21.96 5.95 4.45
C ASN A 41 -21.51 4.51 4.08
N ARG A 42 -21.71 4.08 2.82
CA ARG A 42 -21.38 2.74 2.29
C ARG A 42 -20.31 2.73 1.19
N ARG A 43 -19.70 3.88 0.88
CA ARG A 43 -18.43 3.88 0.16
C ARG A 43 -17.35 3.71 1.23
N GLN A 44 -16.56 2.64 1.18
CA GLN A 44 -15.39 2.51 2.04
C GLN A 44 -14.66 3.86 2.06
N LYS A 45 -14.56 4.50 3.23
CA LYS A 45 -13.83 5.78 3.40
C LYS A 45 -12.55 5.70 2.58
N GLU A 46 -12.36 6.66 1.67
CA GLU A 46 -11.36 6.58 0.60
C GLU A 46 -9.93 6.34 1.10
N THR A 47 -9.68 6.59 2.39
CA THR A 47 -8.40 6.51 3.09
C THR A 47 -8.28 5.33 4.08
N LEU A 48 -9.22 4.39 4.11
CA LEU A 48 -9.12 3.25 5.03
C LEU A 48 -7.83 2.45 4.75
N PHE A 49 -7.03 2.32 5.80
CA PHE A 49 -5.78 1.57 5.84
C PHE A 49 -4.66 2.10 4.93
N VAL A 50 -4.71 3.38 4.58
CA VAL A 50 -3.58 4.05 3.93
C VAL A 50 -2.55 4.42 4.99
N VAL A 51 -1.35 3.86 4.89
CA VAL A 51 -0.19 4.18 5.70
C VAL A 51 0.75 5.05 4.87
N PRO A 52 1.24 6.18 5.40
CA PRO A 52 2.25 6.96 4.71
C PRO A 52 3.58 6.19 4.71
N ALA A 53 4.14 5.93 3.52
CA ALA A 53 5.51 5.48 3.34
C ALA A 53 6.35 6.62 2.75
N THR A 54 7.66 6.59 2.95
CA THR A 54 8.56 7.61 2.40
C THR A 54 9.67 6.98 1.57
N PHE A 55 10.06 7.69 0.51
CA PHE A 55 11.25 7.38 -0.28
C PHE A 55 11.96 8.69 -0.61
N GLY A 56 13.12 8.93 0.00
CA GLY A 56 13.76 10.24 -0.01
C GLY A 56 12.84 11.31 0.58
N THR A 57 12.54 12.34 -0.21
CA THR A 57 11.61 13.43 0.17
C THR A 57 10.17 13.20 -0.28
N HIS A 58 9.88 12.08 -0.96
CA HIS A 58 8.55 11.79 -1.49
C HIS A 58 7.75 10.90 -0.54
N ALA A 59 6.51 11.33 -0.25
CA ALA A 59 5.53 10.50 0.43
C ALA A 59 4.81 9.61 -0.60
N ILE A 60 4.79 8.30 -0.34
CA ILE A 60 4.09 7.29 -1.13
C ILE A 60 2.94 6.76 -0.27
N PRO A 61 1.67 7.03 -0.61
CA PRO A 61 0.54 6.49 0.14
C PRO A 61 0.42 4.99 -0.14
N GLN A 62 0.53 4.16 0.91
CA GLN A 62 0.42 2.71 0.79
C GLN A 62 -0.86 2.20 1.45
N LYS A 63 -1.81 1.73 0.65
CA LYS A 63 -2.98 1.03 1.20
C LYS A 63 -2.60 -0.41 1.54
N ARG A 64 -2.72 -0.81 2.81
CA ARG A 64 -2.43 -2.16 3.28
C ARG A 64 -3.55 -2.66 4.18
N THR A 65 -4.28 -3.67 3.73
CA THR A 65 -5.45 -4.18 4.42
C THR A 65 -5.03 -5.17 5.51
N PRO A 66 -5.34 -4.93 6.80
CA PRO A 66 -5.06 -5.90 7.85
C PRO A 66 -5.74 -7.24 7.55
N THR A 67 -5.08 -8.36 7.87
CA THR A 67 -5.59 -9.70 7.52
C THR A 67 -7.01 -9.96 8.05
N GLY A 68 -7.35 -9.47 9.25
CA GLY A 68 -8.69 -9.58 9.82
C GLY A 68 -9.76 -8.66 9.19
N LYS A 69 -9.38 -7.83 8.22
CA LYS A 69 -10.25 -6.91 7.47
C LYS A 69 -10.26 -7.20 5.97
N LEU A 70 -9.49 -8.18 5.50
CA LEU A 70 -9.55 -8.64 4.13
C LEU A 70 -10.95 -9.24 3.86
N PRO A 71 -11.54 -8.96 2.70
CA PRO A 71 -12.70 -9.71 2.22
C PRO A 71 -12.39 -11.21 2.18
N LYS A 72 -13.46 -12.01 2.16
CA LYS A 72 -13.32 -13.45 1.92
C LYS A 72 -12.65 -13.70 0.54
N PRO A 73 -11.98 -14.85 0.34
CA PRO A 73 -11.33 -15.16 -0.94
C PRO A 73 -12.25 -15.06 -2.16
N ASP A 74 -13.52 -15.47 -2.02
CA ASP A 74 -14.57 -15.40 -3.06
C ASP A 74 -15.12 -13.99 -3.31
N LYS A 75 -14.65 -12.98 -2.56
CA LYS A 75 -15.09 -11.58 -2.64
C LYS A 75 -13.94 -10.60 -2.90
N GLY A 76 -12.91 -11.05 -3.61
CA GLY A 76 -11.76 -10.22 -3.95
C GLY A 76 -10.62 -10.24 -2.92
N GLY A 77 -10.72 -11.06 -1.86
CA GLY A 77 -9.71 -11.11 -0.80
C GLY A 77 -8.34 -11.55 -1.31
N THR A 78 -8.32 -12.53 -2.22
CA THR A 78 -7.11 -13.05 -2.86
C THR A 78 -6.45 -11.99 -3.73
N GLU A 79 -7.24 -11.26 -4.51
CA GLU A 79 -6.79 -10.20 -5.42
C GLU A 79 -6.22 -9.01 -4.64
N ILE A 80 -6.86 -8.62 -3.53
CA ILE A 80 -6.34 -7.56 -2.65
C ILE A 80 -4.99 -7.98 -2.07
N GLN A 81 -4.87 -9.20 -1.57
CA GLN A 81 -3.62 -9.69 -1.01
C GLN A 81 -2.51 -9.72 -2.08
N ALA A 82 -2.81 -10.23 -3.28
CA ALA A 82 -1.87 -10.26 -4.39
C ALA A 82 -1.46 -8.85 -4.84
N LEU A 83 -2.40 -7.90 -4.95
CA LEU A 83 -2.10 -6.50 -5.26
C LEU A 83 -1.15 -5.89 -4.22
N GLU A 84 -1.46 -6.08 -2.93
CA GLU A 84 -0.66 -5.51 -1.84
C GLU A 84 0.73 -6.13 -1.76
N GLN A 85 0.87 -7.43 -2.04
CA GLN A 85 2.16 -8.11 -2.16
C GLN A 85 2.97 -7.60 -3.34
N LEU A 86 2.33 -7.44 -4.51
CA LEU A 86 2.98 -6.89 -5.70
C LEU A 86 3.52 -5.49 -5.41
N LEU A 87 2.71 -4.60 -4.83
CA LEU A 87 3.09 -3.23 -4.50
C LEU A 87 4.16 -3.17 -3.41
N ALA A 88 4.09 -4.01 -2.37
CA ALA A 88 5.13 -4.12 -1.36
C ALA A 88 6.47 -4.56 -1.96
N GLY A 89 6.46 -5.51 -2.90
CA GLY A 89 7.66 -5.91 -3.64
C GLY A 89 8.27 -4.77 -4.44
N ARG A 90 7.46 -3.89 -5.05
CA ARG A 90 7.95 -2.69 -5.76
C ARG A 90 8.53 -1.66 -4.81
N TYR A 91 7.91 -1.46 -3.65
CA TYR A 91 8.47 -0.57 -2.64
C TYR A 91 9.83 -1.04 -2.14
N ALA A 92 10.00 -2.36 -1.93
CA ALA A 92 11.29 -2.93 -1.56
C ALA A 92 12.34 -2.75 -2.66
N ALA A 93 11.97 -2.97 -3.93
CA ALA A 93 12.86 -2.73 -5.07
C ALA A 93 13.23 -1.23 -5.22
N LEU A 94 12.28 -0.33 -4.94
CA LEU A 94 12.51 1.11 -4.90
C LEU A 94 13.56 1.50 -3.87
N GLN A 95 13.53 0.87 -2.69
CA GLN A 95 14.49 1.12 -1.61
C GLN A 95 15.87 0.49 -1.84
N ALA A 96 15.94 -0.70 -2.43
CA ALA A 96 17.18 -1.48 -2.49
C ALA A 96 18.22 -0.87 -3.45
N ASP A 97 17.81 -0.45 -4.65
CA ASP A 97 18.71 0.11 -5.66
C ASP A 97 17.98 1.18 -6.48
N SER A 98 18.60 2.34 -6.65
CA SER A 98 18.06 3.48 -7.40
C SER A 98 18.23 3.35 -8.92
N THR A 99 18.97 2.35 -9.41
CA THR A 99 19.32 2.18 -10.83
C THR A 99 18.64 1.00 -11.51
N VAL A 100 18.12 0.03 -10.73
CA VAL A 100 17.40 -1.13 -11.26
C VAL A 100 16.02 -0.72 -11.78
N ILE A 101 15.60 -1.34 -12.89
CA ILE A 101 14.26 -1.21 -13.44
C ILE A 101 13.23 -1.64 -12.39
N LEU A 102 12.35 -0.73 -12.00
CA LEU A 102 11.33 -0.95 -10.99
C LEU A 102 10.12 -1.71 -11.51
N LEU A 103 9.79 -1.49 -12.78
CA LEU A 103 8.57 -1.99 -13.40
C LEU A 103 8.89 -2.70 -14.71
N SER A 104 8.67 -4.02 -14.71
CA SER A 104 8.65 -4.79 -15.95
C SER A 104 7.25 -4.80 -16.58
N VAL A 105 7.18 -5.04 -17.89
CA VAL A 105 5.91 -5.14 -18.63
C VAL A 105 5.01 -6.24 -18.06
N ALA A 106 5.60 -7.35 -17.59
CA ALA A 106 4.83 -8.43 -16.97
C ALA A 106 4.14 -7.98 -15.67
N GLN A 107 4.82 -7.16 -14.86
CA GLN A 107 4.31 -6.68 -13.58
C GLN A 107 3.22 -5.61 -13.75
N GLU A 108 3.38 -4.74 -14.76
CA GLU A 108 2.33 -3.81 -15.22
C GLU A 108 1.05 -4.55 -15.61
N LYS A 109 1.21 -5.63 -16.37
CA LYS A 109 0.09 -6.49 -16.80
C LYS A 109 -0.57 -7.19 -15.62
N GLU A 110 0.23 -7.76 -14.71
CA GLU A 110 -0.25 -8.44 -13.50
C GLU A 110 -1.06 -7.48 -12.61
N PHE A 111 -0.55 -6.27 -12.35
CA PHE A 111 -1.28 -5.25 -11.60
C PHE A 111 -2.63 -4.93 -12.25
N SER A 112 -2.64 -4.74 -13.56
CA SER A 112 -3.86 -4.41 -14.32
C SER A 112 -4.88 -5.54 -14.24
N GLN A 113 -4.44 -6.79 -14.39
CA GLN A 113 -5.29 -7.97 -14.27
C GLN A 113 -5.90 -8.11 -12.87
N LEU A 114 -5.07 -8.03 -11.83
CA LEU A 114 -5.54 -8.14 -10.45
C LEU A 114 -6.55 -7.03 -10.11
N ARG A 115 -6.31 -5.80 -10.58
CA ARG A 115 -7.24 -4.69 -10.36
C ARG A 115 -8.57 -4.92 -11.05
N THR A 116 -8.57 -5.32 -12.32
CA THR A 116 -9.79 -5.63 -13.07
C THR A 116 -10.56 -6.80 -12.44
N SER A 117 -9.88 -7.87 -12.01
CA SER A 117 -10.53 -8.97 -11.30
C SER A 117 -11.13 -8.51 -9.97
N LEU A 118 -10.43 -7.68 -9.21
CA LEU A 118 -10.96 -7.12 -7.97
C LEU A 118 -12.20 -6.25 -8.20
N GLU A 119 -12.20 -5.42 -9.24
CA GLU A 119 -13.36 -4.60 -9.61
C GLU A 119 -14.55 -5.48 -10.05
N ALA A 120 -14.30 -6.64 -10.66
CA ALA A 120 -15.33 -7.61 -11.02
C ALA A 120 -15.92 -8.34 -9.80
N PHE A 121 -15.07 -8.80 -8.87
CA PHE A 121 -15.52 -9.48 -7.66
C PHE A 121 -16.13 -8.54 -6.61
N ASN A 122 -15.62 -7.30 -6.55
CA ASN A 122 -15.96 -6.34 -5.52
C ASN A 122 -15.91 -4.90 -6.06
N PRO A 123 -16.91 -4.46 -6.83
CA PRO A 123 -16.95 -3.13 -7.44
C PRO A 123 -17.03 -1.98 -6.42
N PHE A 124 -17.34 -2.29 -5.16
CA PHE A 124 -17.38 -1.31 -4.07
C PHE A 124 -16.05 -1.16 -3.35
N TRP A 125 -15.05 -2.01 -3.66
CA TRP A 125 -13.72 -1.88 -3.10
C TRP A 125 -12.99 -0.70 -3.74
N ASN A 126 -12.47 0.22 -2.93
CA ASN A 126 -11.73 1.36 -3.47
C ASN A 126 -10.34 0.93 -3.96
N THR A 127 -10.15 0.87 -5.28
CA THR A 127 -8.88 0.57 -5.97
C THR A 127 -8.03 1.80 -6.28
N GLY A 128 -8.56 3.01 -6.05
CA GLY A 128 -7.88 4.29 -6.30
C GLY A 128 -6.51 4.38 -5.63
N PRO A 129 -6.37 4.08 -4.32
CA PRO A 129 -5.07 4.13 -3.64
C PRO A 129 -4.01 3.20 -4.25
N TYR A 130 -4.37 1.99 -4.69
CA TYR A 130 -3.42 1.08 -5.34
C TYR A 130 -2.92 1.64 -6.68
N SER A 131 -3.82 2.29 -7.43
CA SER A 131 -3.47 2.93 -8.70
C SER A 131 -2.57 4.16 -8.50
N ALA A 132 -2.81 4.94 -7.44
CA ALA A 132 -1.96 6.06 -7.06
C ALA A 132 -0.54 5.60 -6.69
N GLU A 133 -0.43 4.56 -5.86
CA GLU A 133 0.86 3.97 -5.48
C GLU A 133 1.63 3.47 -6.72
N MET A 134 0.95 2.74 -7.62
CA MET A 134 1.56 2.26 -8.86
C MET A 134 2.03 3.40 -9.78
N ASN A 135 1.29 4.50 -9.85
CA ASN A 135 1.70 5.68 -10.62
C ASN A 135 2.97 6.33 -10.06
N CYS A 136 3.15 6.36 -8.73
CA CYS A 136 4.40 6.80 -8.14
C CYS A 136 5.58 5.93 -8.61
N TYR A 137 5.40 4.61 -8.64
CA TYR A 137 6.45 3.70 -9.13
C TYR A 137 6.78 3.93 -10.61
N ARG A 138 5.79 4.19 -11.47
CA ARG A 138 6.00 4.57 -12.88
C ARG A 138 6.83 5.83 -13.02
N GLN A 139 6.49 6.87 -12.26
CA GLN A 139 7.22 8.14 -12.29
C GLN A 139 8.69 7.96 -11.87
N HIS A 140 8.95 7.16 -10.83
CA HIS A 140 10.32 6.85 -10.43
C HIS A 140 11.06 6.02 -11.50
N ASP A 141 10.42 5.02 -12.11
CA ASP A 141 11.03 4.20 -13.16
C ASP A 141 11.40 5.02 -14.41
N ASP A 142 10.53 5.94 -14.82
CA ASP A 142 10.77 6.83 -15.96
C ASP A 142 12.00 7.72 -15.76
N VAL A 143 12.17 8.26 -14.53
CA VAL A 143 13.36 9.04 -14.17
C VAL A 143 14.60 8.16 -14.25
N ARG A 144 14.56 6.93 -13.70
CA ARG A 144 15.69 5.99 -13.76
C ARG A 144 16.08 5.66 -15.19
N ARG A 145 15.10 5.35 -16.05
CA ARG A 145 15.32 5.07 -17.48
C ARG A 145 15.89 6.27 -18.22
N ARG A 146 15.49 7.49 -17.87
CA ARG A 146 16.05 8.70 -18.47
C ARG A 146 17.52 8.88 -18.09
N LEU A 147 17.85 8.72 -16.81
CA LEU A 147 19.23 8.82 -16.31
C LEU A 147 20.12 7.73 -16.91
N ALA A 148 19.65 6.49 -16.97
CA ALA A 148 20.37 5.37 -17.58
C ALA A 148 20.69 5.65 -19.07
N ARG A 149 19.71 6.15 -19.83
CA ARG A 149 19.92 6.54 -21.25
C ARG A 149 20.97 7.65 -21.39
N GLN A 150 20.94 8.67 -20.54
CA GLN A 150 21.90 9.77 -20.56
C GLN A 150 23.33 9.31 -20.21
N ALA A 151 23.47 8.35 -19.31
CA ALA A 151 24.77 7.79 -18.93
C ALA A 151 25.42 6.98 -20.08
N THR A 152 24.63 6.35 -20.94
CA THR A 152 25.14 5.55 -22.08
C THR A 152 25.57 6.41 -23.28
N THR A 153 25.13 7.67 -23.39
CA THR A 153 25.49 8.57 -24.50
C THR A 153 26.78 9.37 -24.26
N ARG A 154 27.43 9.22 -23.11
CA ARG A 154 28.71 9.86 -22.79
C ARG A 154 29.86 8.89 -22.99
#